data_AF-A0A0H4T3K6-F1
#
_entry.id   AF-A0A0H4T3K6-F1
#
_cell.length_a   1.000
_cell.length_b   1.000
_cell.length_c   1.000
_cell.angle_alpha   90.00
_cell.angle_beta   90.00
_cell.angle_gamma   90.00
#
_symmetry.space_group_name_H-M   'P 1'
#
loop_
_entity.id
_entity.type
_entity.pdbx_description
1 polymer ?
#
loop_
_entity_poly.entity_id
_entity_poly.type
_entity_poly.pdbx_seq_one_letter_code
_entity_poly.pdbx_strand_id
1 'polypeptide(L)'
;MRIRLILVTIPTLLLGGCVAVRSIFYTPSDTGAPPYSFEDLEPPETDPYSRFKDWKRPEGPPKVGLQAGHWKNSELPDELERLRGNTGSSGGGKSEWEVNLAIAEVTKELLNTRGINVDILPATPPVDYWADVFVAIHADGSTDLSKSGFKAATPRRDLSGKASSLLEFIEQNYVEATKLKKDPNVTRNMRGYYAFAWWRYQHSVHPMTPSVILETGFLTNASDRRIIVSRPELSAQGIASGIINYLETEKLLPNDQN
;
A
#
# COMPACT_ATOMS: atom_id res chain seq x y z
N MET A 1 -15.81 11.21 66.63
CA MET A 1 -16.75 11.43 67.76
C MET A 1 -16.97 10.10 68.46
N ARG A 2 -16.55 10.02 69.73
CA ARG A 2 -16.82 8.98 70.75
C ARG A 2 -16.25 7.56 70.56
N ILE A 3 -15.17 7.33 71.32
CA ILE A 3 -14.70 6.04 71.85
C ILE A 3 -15.83 5.39 72.67
N ARG A 4 -16.00 4.07 72.54
CA ARG A 4 -16.66 3.24 73.56
C ARG A 4 -15.83 2.00 73.84
N LEU A 5 -15.14 2.07 74.98
CA LEU A 5 -14.56 0.96 75.70
C LEU A 5 -15.70 0.25 76.45
N ILE A 6 -15.83 -1.08 76.32
CA ILE A 6 -16.67 -1.89 77.20
C ILE A 6 -15.75 -2.88 77.90
N LEU A 7 -15.57 -2.66 79.20
CA LEU A 7 -14.88 -3.55 80.14
C LEU A 7 -15.94 -4.33 80.93
N VAL A 8 -15.91 -5.64 80.83
CA VAL A 8 -16.70 -6.65 81.57
C VAL A 8 -15.79 -7.90 81.53
N THR A 9 -15.34 -8.61 82.57
CA THR A 9 -15.74 -8.81 83.98
C THR A 9 -14.62 -9.55 84.74
N ILE A 10 -14.53 -9.30 86.07
CA ILE A 10 -14.38 -10.18 87.27
C ILE A 10 -13.93 -11.67 87.08
N PRO A 11 -13.44 -12.36 88.15
CA PRO A 11 -12.12 -12.37 88.77
C PRO A 11 -11.34 -13.68 88.51
N THR A 12 -10.11 -13.71 88.99
CA THR A 12 -9.11 -14.79 88.98
C THR A 12 -9.59 -16.14 89.52
N LEU A 13 -9.34 -17.22 88.76
CA LEU A 13 -9.06 -18.55 89.29
C LEU A 13 -7.79 -19.08 88.59
N LEU A 14 -6.70 -19.20 89.35
CA LEU A 14 -5.43 -19.76 88.90
C LEU A 14 -5.55 -21.28 88.78
N LEU A 15 -5.40 -21.80 87.55
CA LEU A 15 -4.99 -23.19 87.33
C LEU A 15 -3.96 -23.21 86.20
N GLY A 16 -2.79 -23.77 86.50
CA GLY A 16 -1.65 -23.84 85.60
C GLY A 16 -1.98 -24.57 84.30
N GLY A 17 -1.78 -23.89 83.19
CA GLY A 17 -1.72 -24.48 81.86
C GLY A 17 -0.64 -23.73 81.09
N CYS A 18 0.36 -24.47 80.59
CA CYS A 18 1.30 -23.92 79.62
C CYS A 18 0.50 -23.43 78.40
N VAL A 19 0.37 -22.11 78.25
CA VAL A 19 -0.13 -21.52 77.01
C VAL A 19 1.01 -21.69 76.00
N ALA A 20 0.94 -22.77 75.22
CA ALA A 20 1.69 -22.83 73.97
C ALA A 20 1.10 -21.76 73.05
N VAL A 21 1.70 -20.58 73.05
CA VAL A 21 1.45 -19.57 72.04
C VAL A 21 1.95 -20.18 70.73
N ARG A 22 1.04 -20.79 69.96
CA ARG A 22 1.29 -21.01 68.54
C ARG A 22 1.42 -19.63 67.93
N SER A 23 2.66 -19.17 67.75
CA SER A 23 2.97 -18.15 66.76
C SER A 23 2.47 -18.69 65.42
N ILE A 24 1.29 -18.25 65.01
CA ILE A 24 0.85 -18.38 63.64
C ILE A 24 1.82 -17.48 62.87
N PHE A 25 2.86 -18.08 62.30
CA PHE A 25 3.66 -17.40 61.30
C PHE A 25 2.74 -17.17 60.11
N TYR A 26 2.21 -15.95 60.01
CA TYR A 26 1.69 -15.46 58.75
C TYR A 26 2.88 -15.37 57.80
N THR A 27 3.04 -16.37 56.94
CA THR A 27 3.88 -16.24 55.76
C THR A 27 3.09 -15.40 54.76
N PRO A 28 3.47 -14.14 54.48
CA PRO A 28 2.87 -13.42 53.38
C PRO A 28 3.22 -14.21 52.11
N SER A 29 2.22 -14.59 51.32
CA SER A 29 2.48 -15.04 49.96
C SER A 29 3.00 -13.82 49.20
N ASP A 30 4.30 -13.79 48.93
CA ASP A 30 5.04 -12.66 48.35
C ASP A 30 4.75 -12.45 46.85
N THR A 31 3.60 -12.93 46.38
CA THR A 31 3.16 -12.73 45.01
C THR A 31 1.90 -11.89 45.06
N GLY A 32 2.00 -10.61 44.69
CA GLY A 32 0.85 -9.74 44.44
C GLY A 32 -0.04 -10.18 43.26
N ALA A 33 0.07 -11.44 42.84
CA ALA A 33 -0.75 -12.04 41.80
C ALA A 33 -2.07 -12.55 42.43
N PRO A 34 -3.22 -12.28 41.80
CA PRO A 34 -4.49 -12.80 42.26
C PRO A 34 -4.50 -14.35 42.27
N PRO A 35 -5.19 -14.99 43.24
CA PRO A 35 -5.05 -16.41 43.56
C PRO A 35 -5.82 -17.36 42.60
N TYR A 36 -6.23 -16.89 41.43
CA TYR A 36 -7.00 -17.67 40.47
C TYR A 36 -6.22 -17.80 39.16
N SER A 37 -6.09 -19.03 38.66
CA SER A 37 -5.65 -19.30 37.30
C SER A 37 -6.81 -18.96 36.36
N PHE A 38 -6.63 -17.95 35.52
CA PHE A 38 -7.49 -17.79 34.35
C PHE A 38 -7.09 -18.84 33.32
N GLU A 39 -8.06 -19.35 32.57
CA GLU A 39 -7.77 -20.08 31.36
C GLU A 39 -7.02 -19.09 30.44
N ASP A 40 -5.80 -19.43 30.03
CA ASP A 40 -5.01 -18.63 29.09
C ASP A 40 -5.68 -18.74 27.71
N LEU A 41 -6.78 -18.00 27.55
CA LEU A 41 -7.43 -17.81 26.27
C LEU A 41 -6.51 -16.91 25.45
N GLU A 42 -6.18 -17.34 24.22
CA GLU A 42 -5.49 -16.47 23.30
C GLU A 42 -6.31 -15.18 23.12
N PRO A 43 -5.70 -14.00 23.27
CA PRO A 43 -6.41 -12.75 23.06
C PRO A 43 -6.93 -12.72 21.61
N PRO A 44 -8.15 -12.20 21.37
CA PRO A 44 -8.68 -12.08 20.02
C PRO A 44 -7.69 -11.28 19.17
N GLU A 45 -7.54 -11.68 17.90
CA GLU A 45 -6.62 -11.01 17.00
C GLU A 45 -6.99 -9.52 16.87
N THR A 46 -6.14 -8.66 17.41
CA THR A 46 -6.40 -7.21 17.49
C THR A 46 -5.89 -6.44 16.28
N ASP A 47 -5.22 -7.13 15.34
CA ASP A 47 -4.75 -6.54 14.11
C ASP A 47 -5.94 -6.31 13.16
N PRO A 48 -6.36 -5.05 12.90
CA PRO A 48 -7.49 -4.76 12.02
C PRO A 48 -7.25 -5.19 10.56
N TYR A 49 -6.02 -5.60 10.22
CA TYR A 49 -5.60 -6.02 8.89
C TYR A 49 -5.35 -7.53 8.80
N SER A 50 -5.66 -8.30 9.84
CA SER A 50 -5.47 -9.76 9.85
C SER A 50 -6.14 -10.48 8.69
N ARG A 51 -7.29 -9.97 8.23
CA ARG A 51 -8.02 -10.47 7.05
C ARG A 51 -7.20 -10.57 5.77
N PHE A 52 -6.09 -9.84 5.66
CA PHE A 52 -5.20 -9.88 4.49
C PHE A 52 -4.11 -10.94 4.61
N LYS A 53 -3.85 -11.50 5.81
CA LYS A 53 -2.81 -12.52 6.03
C LYS A 53 -3.10 -13.81 5.27
N ASP A 54 -4.37 -14.16 5.17
CA ASP A 54 -4.83 -15.36 4.46
C ASP A 54 -5.20 -15.09 2.99
N TRP A 55 -4.91 -13.89 2.48
CA TRP A 55 -5.23 -13.56 1.10
C TRP A 55 -4.46 -14.47 0.14
N LYS A 56 -5.19 -15.05 -0.81
CA LYS A 56 -4.63 -15.86 -1.89
C LYS A 56 -4.95 -15.21 -3.22
N ARG A 57 -3.91 -15.06 -4.04
CA ARG A 57 -4.05 -14.68 -5.44
C ARG A 57 -5.05 -15.62 -6.11
N PRO A 58 -6.11 -15.11 -6.77
CA PRO A 58 -7.00 -15.93 -7.58
C PRO A 58 -6.24 -16.67 -8.69
N GLU A 59 -6.73 -17.85 -9.09
CA GLU A 59 -6.17 -18.61 -10.20
C GLU A 59 -6.41 -17.92 -11.55
N GLY A 60 -5.58 -18.27 -12.54
CA GLY A 60 -5.68 -17.77 -13.91
C GLY A 60 -4.49 -16.91 -14.34
N PRO A 61 -4.54 -16.36 -15.58
CA PRO A 61 -3.46 -15.58 -16.15
C PRO A 61 -3.06 -14.38 -15.29
N PRO A 62 -1.83 -13.85 -15.43
CA PRO A 62 -1.41 -12.64 -14.75
C PRO A 62 -2.36 -11.48 -15.05
N LYS A 63 -2.73 -10.73 -14.03
CA LYS A 63 -3.62 -9.57 -14.15
C LYS A 63 -2.84 -8.28 -13.87
N VAL A 64 -2.94 -7.31 -14.76
CA VAL A 64 -2.29 -6.00 -14.62
C VAL A 64 -3.34 -4.88 -14.67
N GLY A 65 -3.30 -3.98 -13.68
CA GLY A 65 -4.04 -2.73 -13.72
C GLY A 65 -3.17 -1.56 -14.18
N LEU A 66 -3.54 -0.92 -15.28
CA LEU A 66 -2.92 0.31 -15.76
C LEU A 66 -3.88 1.46 -15.53
N GLN A 67 -3.63 2.29 -14.52
CA GLN A 67 -4.43 3.47 -14.29
C GLN A 67 -3.93 4.63 -15.14
N ALA A 68 -4.79 5.17 -16.00
CA ALA A 68 -4.54 6.43 -16.69
C ALA A 68 -4.88 7.59 -15.76
N GLY A 69 -3.85 8.24 -15.19
CA GLY A 69 -4.01 9.37 -14.29
C GLY A 69 -4.88 10.47 -14.89
N HIS A 70 -5.74 11.08 -14.07
CA HIS A 70 -6.70 12.13 -14.44
C HIS A 70 -7.80 11.73 -15.45
N TRP A 71 -7.76 10.54 -16.06
CA TRP A 71 -8.81 10.11 -16.99
C TRP A 71 -10.14 9.91 -16.26
N LYS A 72 -11.22 10.49 -16.80
CA LYS A 72 -12.56 10.51 -16.19
C LYS A 72 -12.59 11.07 -14.77
N ASN A 73 -11.74 12.05 -14.45
CA ASN A 73 -11.67 12.67 -13.12
C ASN A 73 -13.02 13.22 -12.61
N SER A 74 -13.92 13.66 -13.49
CA SER A 74 -15.27 14.09 -13.10
C SER A 74 -16.15 12.97 -12.52
N GLU A 75 -15.81 11.70 -12.76
CA GLU A 75 -16.54 10.52 -12.29
C GLU A 75 -16.01 9.99 -10.94
N LEU A 76 -15.10 10.72 -10.27
CA LEU A 76 -14.59 10.32 -8.97
C LEU A 76 -15.72 10.24 -7.93
N PRO A 77 -15.72 9.20 -7.06
CA PRO A 77 -16.71 9.03 -6.00
C PRO A 77 -16.54 10.10 -4.91
N ASP A 78 -17.55 10.25 -4.05
CA ASP A 78 -17.57 11.30 -3.02
C ASP A 78 -16.42 11.17 -2.02
N GLU A 79 -15.95 9.95 -1.70
CA GLU A 79 -14.76 9.77 -0.85
C GLU A 79 -13.48 10.39 -1.44
N LEU A 80 -13.46 10.62 -2.77
CA LEU A 80 -12.38 11.24 -3.53
C LEU A 80 -12.76 12.63 -4.07
N GLU A 81 -13.86 13.24 -3.61
CA GLU A 81 -14.39 14.50 -4.13
C GLU A 81 -13.35 15.61 -4.22
N ARG A 82 -12.46 15.73 -3.22
CA ARG A 82 -11.38 16.73 -3.19
C ARG A 82 -10.41 16.66 -4.37
N LEU A 83 -10.43 15.57 -5.15
CA LEU A 83 -9.59 15.36 -6.32
C LEU A 83 -10.35 15.70 -7.62
N ARG A 84 -11.68 15.88 -7.57
CA ARG A 84 -12.49 16.30 -8.72
C ARG A 84 -12.05 17.69 -9.19
N GLY A 85 -11.93 17.86 -10.51
CA GLY A 85 -11.51 19.11 -11.15
C GLY A 85 -9.99 19.31 -11.22
N ASN A 86 -9.18 18.45 -10.60
CA ASN A 86 -7.74 18.44 -10.86
C ASN A 86 -7.46 17.71 -12.17
N THR A 87 -7.23 18.47 -13.24
CA THR A 87 -6.99 17.95 -14.59
C THR A 87 -5.54 17.55 -14.85
N GLY A 88 -4.65 17.72 -13.87
CA GLY A 88 -3.23 17.43 -14.02
C GLY A 88 -2.50 18.51 -14.83
N SER A 89 -1.39 18.11 -15.44
CA SER A 89 -0.55 18.95 -16.29
C SER A 89 -1.09 19.08 -17.72
N SER A 90 -0.46 19.92 -18.53
CA SER A 90 -0.72 20.01 -19.97
C SER A 90 0.49 20.53 -20.72
N GLY A 91 0.61 20.18 -22.00
CA GLY A 91 1.71 20.63 -22.84
C GLY A 91 1.68 19.99 -24.22
N GLY A 92 2.22 20.68 -25.22
CA GLY A 92 2.27 20.17 -26.60
C GLY A 92 0.89 19.90 -27.22
N GLY A 93 -0.13 20.65 -26.80
CA GLY A 93 -1.51 20.49 -27.30
C GLY A 93 -2.27 19.31 -26.69
N LYS A 94 -1.76 18.71 -25.61
CA LYS A 94 -2.40 17.59 -24.92
C LYS A 94 -2.59 17.86 -23.44
N SER A 95 -3.70 17.39 -22.90
CA SER A 95 -3.91 17.23 -21.45
C SER A 95 -3.20 15.98 -20.94
N GLU A 96 -2.86 15.96 -19.66
CA GLU A 96 -2.17 14.82 -19.04
C GLU A 96 -2.89 13.49 -19.26
N TRP A 97 -4.20 13.46 -19.04
CA TRP A 97 -4.97 12.22 -19.16
C TRP A 97 -4.95 11.63 -20.58
N GLU A 98 -4.86 12.45 -21.63
CA GLU A 98 -4.79 11.96 -23.01
C GLU A 98 -3.47 11.20 -23.25
N VAL A 99 -2.38 11.72 -22.68
CA VAL A 99 -1.04 11.13 -22.80
C VAL A 99 -0.96 9.86 -21.97
N ASN A 100 -1.44 9.88 -20.74
CA ASN A 100 -1.49 8.72 -19.86
C ASN A 100 -2.32 7.58 -20.47
N LEU A 101 -3.48 7.91 -21.06
CA LEU A 101 -4.36 6.93 -21.69
C LEU A 101 -3.70 6.31 -22.93
N ALA A 102 -3.08 7.12 -23.81
CA ALA A 102 -2.39 6.60 -24.98
C ALA A 102 -1.24 5.65 -24.61
N ILE A 103 -0.45 5.99 -23.58
CA ILE A 103 0.61 5.11 -23.09
C ILE A 103 0.01 3.81 -22.50
N ALA A 104 -1.07 3.91 -21.73
CA ALA A 104 -1.73 2.75 -21.13
C ALA A 104 -2.32 1.79 -22.20
N GLU A 105 -2.92 2.33 -23.27
CA GLU A 105 -3.47 1.56 -24.39
C GLU A 105 -2.39 0.75 -25.10
N VAL A 106 -1.28 1.40 -25.48
CA VAL A 106 -0.16 0.70 -26.14
C VAL A 106 0.50 -0.31 -25.19
N THR A 107 0.63 0.02 -23.90
CA THR A 107 1.17 -0.90 -22.90
C THR A 107 0.30 -2.15 -22.78
N LYS A 108 -1.02 -1.97 -22.77
CA LYS A 108 -2.00 -3.08 -22.75
C LYS A 108 -1.83 -3.99 -23.95
N GLU A 109 -1.70 -3.44 -25.15
CA GLU A 109 -1.47 -4.24 -26.36
C GLU A 109 -0.23 -5.12 -26.23
N LEU A 110 0.90 -4.54 -25.81
CA LEU A 110 2.15 -5.27 -25.62
C LEU A 110 2.01 -6.38 -24.59
N LEU A 111 1.41 -6.11 -23.43
CA LEU A 111 1.22 -7.11 -22.37
C LEU A 111 0.26 -8.23 -22.78
N ASN A 112 -0.83 -7.92 -23.49
CA ASN A 112 -1.78 -8.91 -23.98
C ASN A 112 -1.10 -9.93 -24.91
N THR A 113 -0.10 -9.53 -25.71
CA THR A 113 0.67 -10.48 -26.56
C THR A 113 1.45 -11.52 -25.77
N ARG A 114 1.69 -11.30 -24.47
CA ARG A 114 2.32 -12.25 -23.54
C ARG A 114 1.31 -13.01 -22.68
N GLY A 115 0.02 -12.99 -23.05
CA GLY A 115 -1.05 -13.68 -22.33
C GLY A 115 -1.41 -13.06 -20.98
N ILE A 116 -1.06 -11.80 -20.76
CA ILE A 116 -1.37 -11.04 -19.54
C ILE A 116 -2.73 -10.37 -19.72
N ASN A 117 -3.62 -10.52 -18.75
CA ASN A 117 -4.90 -9.81 -18.71
C ASN A 117 -4.70 -8.38 -18.22
N VAL A 118 -5.08 -7.38 -19.02
CA VAL A 118 -4.86 -5.97 -18.68
C VAL A 118 -6.16 -5.17 -18.60
N ASP A 119 -6.38 -4.55 -17.44
CA ASP A 119 -7.42 -3.56 -17.21
C ASP A 119 -6.83 -2.15 -17.34
N ILE A 120 -7.40 -1.32 -18.22
CA ILE A 120 -7.13 0.12 -18.22
C ILE A 120 -8.17 0.77 -17.32
N LEU A 121 -7.70 1.46 -16.28
CA LEU A 121 -8.53 2.04 -15.24
C LEU A 121 -8.57 3.56 -15.39
N PRO A 122 -9.74 4.20 -15.14
CA PRO A 122 -9.80 5.64 -14.96
C PRO A 122 -9.16 6.05 -13.64
N ALA A 123 -9.23 7.36 -13.34
CA ALA A 123 -8.84 7.88 -12.03
C ALA A 123 -9.56 7.18 -10.86
N THR A 124 -10.68 6.48 -11.09
CA THR A 124 -11.34 5.67 -10.05
C THR A 124 -11.02 4.19 -10.22
N PRO A 125 -10.13 3.58 -9.41
CA PRO A 125 -10.03 2.12 -9.34
C PRO A 125 -11.35 1.52 -8.84
N PRO A 126 -11.80 0.36 -9.33
CA PRO A 126 -12.93 -0.36 -8.75
C PRO A 126 -12.73 -0.65 -7.26
N VAL A 127 -13.84 -0.81 -6.53
CA VAL A 127 -13.79 -1.28 -5.14
C VAL A 127 -13.16 -2.68 -5.08
N ASP A 128 -12.31 -2.90 -4.09
CA ASP A 128 -11.57 -4.15 -3.88
C ASP A 128 -10.75 -4.60 -5.11
N TYR A 129 -10.29 -3.65 -5.92
CA TYR A 129 -9.53 -3.95 -7.13
C TYR A 129 -8.21 -4.63 -6.79
N TRP A 130 -8.04 -5.86 -7.23
CA TRP A 130 -6.78 -6.60 -7.16
C TRP A 130 -6.19 -6.82 -8.55
N ALA A 131 -4.87 -6.89 -8.59
CA ALA A 131 -4.05 -7.30 -9.72
C ALA A 131 -2.72 -7.89 -9.22
N ASP A 132 -1.99 -8.56 -10.10
CA ASP A 132 -0.60 -8.99 -9.85
C ASP A 132 0.37 -7.82 -9.95
N VAL A 133 0.03 -6.81 -10.75
CA VAL A 133 0.73 -5.53 -10.84
C VAL A 133 -0.27 -4.41 -11.03
N PHE A 134 -0.04 -3.29 -10.35
CA PHE A 134 -0.73 -2.03 -10.63
C PHE A 134 0.28 -0.91 -10.94
N VAL A 135 0.05 -0.19 -12.05
CA VAL A 135 0.84 0.99 -12.41
C VAL A 135 -0.09 2.18 -12.61
N ALA A 136 0.05 3.20 -11.78
CA ALA A 136 -0.56 4.51 -12.00
C ALA A 136 0.34 5.34 -12.92
N ILE A 137 -0.12 5.57 -14.14
CA ILE A 137 0.60 6.30 -15.19
C ILE A 137 0.17 7.76 -15.14
N HIS A 138 1.16 8.63 -14.94
CA HIS A 138 1.02 10.07 -14.89
C HIS A 138 2.06 10.75 -15.79
N ALA A 139 1.89 12.05 -16.04
CA ALA A 139 2.90 12.86 -16.71
C ALA A 139 3.02 14.22 -16.01
N ASP A 140 4.20 14.51 -15.50
CA ASP A 140 4.42 15.61 -14.57
C ASP A 140 4.33 16.98 -15.26
N GLY A 141 4.23 18.02 -14.45
CA GLY A 141 4.30 19.41 -14.85
C GLY A 141 5.16 20.21 -13.91
N SER A 142 5.90 21.17 -14.45
CA SER A 142 6.62 22.15 -13.64
C SER A 142 6.56 23.53 -14.25
N THR A 143 6.51 24.54 -13.38
CA THR A 143 6.71 25.95 -13.76
C THR A 143 8.14 26.21 -14.23
N ASP A 144 9.11 25.40 -13.80
CA ASP A 144 10.45 25.37 -14.35
C ASP A 144 10.48 24.44 -15.58
N LEU A 145 10.46 25.04 -16.77
CA LEU A 145 10.44 24.32 -18.04
C LEU A 145 11.73 23.52 -18.31
N SER A 146 12.79 23.71 -17.52
CA SER A 146 14.03 22.94 -17.64
C SER A 146 13.94 21.55 -16.98
N LYS A 147 12.96 21.33 -16.09
CA LYS A 147 12.73 20.02 -15.48
C LYS A 147 12.40 19.00 -16.55
N SER A 148 13.03 17.83 -16.45
CA SER A 148 12.93 16.74 -17.41
C SER A 148 13.23 15.42 -16.71
N GLY A 149 12.84 14.33 -17.37
CA GLY A 149 13.02 12.98 -16.86
C GLY A 149 11.76 12.42 -16.21
N PHE A 150 11.84 11.17 -15.79
CA PHE A 150 10.72 10.44 -15.21
C PHE A 150 10.91 10.24 -13.70
N LYS A 151 9.82 10.00 -12.97
CA LYS A 151 9.85 9.70 -11.53
C LYS A 151 8.97 8.52 -11.24
N ALA A 152 9.41 7.65 -10.35
CA ALA A 152 8.60 6.52 -9.92
C ALA A 152 8.69 6.32 -8.42
N ALA A 153 7.62 5.80 -7.83
CA ALA A 153 7.55 5.53 -6.40
C ALA A 153 6.64 4.36 -6.08
N THR A 154 6.93 3.71 -4.96
CA THR A 154 6.08 2.68 -4.35
C THR A 154 5.21 3.25 -3.23
N PRO A 155 4.11 2.57 -2.88
CA PRO A 155 3.34 2.86 -1.68
C PRO A 155 4.21 2.96 -0.44
N ARG A 156 3.84 3.86 0.49
CA ARG A 156 4.42 3.85 1.84
C ARG A 156 4.06 2.57 2.62
N ARG A 157 2.91 1.96 2.32
CA ARG A 157 2.43 0.71 2.92
C ARG A 157 2.24 -0.31 1.81
N ASP A 158 3.16 -1.27 1.73
CA ASP A 158 3.12 -2.38 0.80
C ASP A 158 3.01 -3.68 1.61
N LEU A 159 1.83 -4.31 1.64
CA LEU A 159 1.66 -5.61 2.30
C LEU A 159 2.06 -6.77 1.39
N SER A 160 2.19 -6.54 0.08
CA SER A 160 2.72 -7.56 -0.84
C SER A 160 4.19 -7.87 -0.56
N GLY A 161 4.95 -6.86 -0.09
CA GLY A 161 6.40 -6.93 0.08
C GLY A 161 7.18 -6.94 -1.24
N LYS A 162 6.52 -6.73 -2.38
CA LYS A 162 7.09 -6.91 -3.73
C LYS A 162 7.18 -5.61 -4.53
N ALA A 163 6.61 -4.49 -4.05
CA ALA A 163 6.56 -3.25 -4.81
C ALA A 163 7.95 -2.68 -5.14
N SER A 164 8.94 -2.86 -4.26
CA SER A 164 10.32 -2.41 -4.52
C SER A 164 10.98 -3.15 -5.68
N SER A 165 10.75 -4.46 -5.80
CA SER A 165 11.27 -5.26 -6.92
C SER A 165 10.59 -4.86 -8.24
N LEU A 166 9.26 -4.70 -8.22
CA LEU A 166 8.51 -4.16 -9.36
C LEU A 166 9.05 -2.79 -9.81
N LEU A 167 9.28 -1.87 -8.87
CA LEU A 167 9.82 -0.54 -9.16
C LEU A 167 11.17 -0.63 -9.85
N GLU A 168 12.09 -1.46 -9.36
CA GLU A 168 13.43 -1.63 -9.95
C GLU A 168 13.35 -2.06 -11.42
N PHE A 169 12.53 -3.07 -11.73
CA PHE A 169 12.33 -3.52 -13.10
C PHE A 169 11.71 -2.45 -13.99
N ILE A 170 10.71 -1.71 -13.50
CA ILE A 170 10.10 -0.60 -14.25
C ILE A 170 11.13 0.49 -14.52
N GLU A 171 11.88 0.94 -13.51
CA GLU A 171 12.84 2.03 -13.69
C GLU A 171 13.97 1.65 -14.66
N GLN A 172 14.50 0.44 -14.54
CA GLN A 172 15.55 -0.06 -15.44
C GLN A 172 15.09 -0.07 -16.90
N ASN A 173 13.94 -0.71 -17.17
CA ASN A 173 13.42 -0.85 -18.52
C ASN A 173 12.92 0.48 -19.09
N TYR A 174 12.38 1.36 -18.26
CA TYR A 174 11.91 2.68 -18.69
C TYR A 174 13.06 3.58 -19.12
N VAL A 175 14.18 3.60 -18.38
CA VAL A 175 15.43 4.26 -18.79
C VAL A 175 15.92 3.69 -20.12
N GLU A 176 15.93 2.37 -20.25
CA GLU A 176 16.45 1.70 -21.43
C GLU A 176 15.64 2.06 -22.69
N ALA A 177 14.31 2.04 -22.61
CA ALA A 177 13.44 2.33 -23.74
C ALA A 177 13.41 3.82 -24.11
N THR A 178 13.33 4.71 -23.11
CA THR A 178 13.07 6.14 -23.34
C THR A 178 14.33 7.01 -23.38
N LYS A 179 15.43 6.53 -22.78
CA LYS A 179 16.65 7.29 -22.48
C LYS A 179 16.41 8.52 -21.58
N LEU A 180 15.23 8.65 -20.97
CA LEU A 180 14.95 9.67 -19.97
C LEU A 180 15.71 9.35 -18.69
N LYS A 181 16.26 10.38 -18.06
CA LYS A 181 16.93 10.24 -16.76
C LYS A 181 15.87 10.15 -15.67
N LYS A 182 16.16 9.41 -14.60
CA LYS A 182 15.35 9.44 -13.38
C LYS A 182 15.54 10.79 -12.70
N ASP A 183 14.44 11.50 -12.46
CA ASP A 183 14.41 12.64 -11.54
C ASP A 183 14.31 12.06 -10.11
N PRO A 184 15.27 12.38 -9.20
CA PRO A 184 15.26 11.83 -7.85
C PRO A 184 14.19 12.45 -6.93
N ASN A 185 13.46 13.49 -7.38
CA ASN A 185 12.49 14.24 -6.58
C ASN A 185 11.16 13.49 -6.40
N VAL A 186 11.18 12.36 -5.71
CA VAL A 186 9.98 11.62 -5.31
C VAL A 186 9.28 12.31 -4.14
N THR A 187 8.02 12.70 -4.33
CA THR A 187 7.26 13.43 -3.29
C THR A 187 6.58 12.50 -2.29
N ARG A 188 6.21 13.04 -1.12
CA ARG A 188 5.36 12.34 -0.15
C ARG A 188 3.99 11.96 -0.74
N ASN A 189 3.47 12.75 -1.68
CA ASN A 189 2.17 12.51 -2.30
C ASN A 189 2.22 11.32 -3.27
N MET A 190 3.32 11.11 -3.99
CA MET A 190 3.50 9.91 -4.82
C MET A 190 3.44 8.64 -3.96
N ARG A 191 4.15 8.63 -2.82
CA ARG A 191 4.16 7.48 -1.90
C ARG A 191 2.85 7.31 -1.11
N GLY A 192 2.08 8.38 -0.99
CA GLY A 192 0.79 8.46 -0.30
C GLY A 192 -0.39 8.62 -1.26
N TYR A 193 -0.23 8.19 -2.52
CA TYR A 193 -1.23 8.31 -3.56
C TYR A 193 -2.53 7.64 -3.14
N TYR A 194 -3.68 8.23 -3.51
CA TYR A 194 -4.98 7.78 -2.97
C TYR A 194 -5.30 6.34 -3.36
N ALA A 195 -4.93 5.91 -4.56
CA ALA A 195 -5.15 4.52 -4.98
C ALA A 195 -4.37 3.53 -4.11
N PHE A 196 -3.27 3.94 -3.47
CA PHE A 196 -2.52 3.10 -2.53
C PHE A 196 -3.10 3.10 -1.11
N ALA A 197 -4.07 3.98 -0.81
CA ALA A 197 -4.57 4.22 0.53
C ALA A 197 -5.77 3.33 0.88
N TRP A 198 -5.60 2.02 0.75
CA TRP A 198 -6.60 0.98 1.03
C TRP A 198 -7.16 0.97 2.45
N TRP A 199 -6.43 1.54 3.41
CA TRP A 199 -6.93 1.72 4.79
C TRP A 199 -7.83 2.95 4.95
N ARG A 200 -8.04 3.74 3.87
CA ARG A 200 -8.83 4.98 3.88
C ARG A 200 -9.98 4.98 2.88
N TYR A 201 -9.80 4.34 1.72
CA TYR A 201 -10.71 4.46 0.58
C TYR A 201 -11.15 3.09 0.07
N GLN A 202 -12.41 3.02 -0.37
CA GLN A 202 -12.95 1.83 -1.03
C GLN A 202 -12.40 1.70 -2.45
N HIS A 203 -12.33 2.81 -3.19
CA HIS A 203 -11.77 2.88 -4.54
C HIS A 203 -10.25 3.02 -4.49
N SER A 204 -9.61 1.92 -4.11
CA SER A 204 -8.16 1.78 -3.98
C SER A 204 -7.74 0.36 -4.35
N VAL A 205 -6.44 0.16 -4.57
CA VAL A 205 -5.92 -1.17 -4.89
C VAL A 205 -5.81 -2.02 -3.64
N HIS A 206 -6.08 -3.32 -3.80
CA HIS A 206 -5.93 -4.30 -2.74
C HIS A 206 -4.51 -4.26 -2.15
N PRO A 207 -4.32 -4.33 -0.82
CA PRO A 207 -3.01 -4.16 -0.19
C PRO A 207 -1.94 -5.17 -0.60
N MET A 208 -2.36 -6.33 -1.11
CA MET A 208 -1.49 -7.38 -1.62
C MET A 208 -1.09 -7.20 -3.09
N THR A 209 -1.56 -6.14 -3.76
CA THR A 209 -1.18 -5.81 -5.14
C THR A 209 0.11 -4.98 -5.15
N PRO A 210 1.22 -5.51 -5.68
CA PRO A 210 2.44 -4.74 -5.93
C PRO A 210 2.11 -3.55 -6.83
N SER A 211 2.49 -2.34 -6.38
CA SER A 211 2.01 -1.10 -7.01
C SER A 211 3.13 -0.09 -7.21
N VAL A 212 3.06 0.64 -8.32
CA VAL A 212 3.95 1.75 -8.66
C VAL A 212 3.14 2.93 -9.19
N ILE A 213 3.54 4.15 -8.85
CA ILE A 213 3.15 5.36 -9.59
C ILE A 213 4.34 5.81 -10.42
N LEU A 214 4.12 6.08 -11.70
CA LEU A 214 5.13 6.48 -12.67
C LEU A 214 4.71 7.81 -13.32
N GLU A 215 5.45 8.86 -13.02
CA GLU A 215 5.47 10.10 -13.79
C GLU A 215 6.39 9.88 -14.99
N THR A 216 5.81 9.71 -16.17
CA THR A 216 6.47 9.24 -17.40
C THR A 216 7.48 10.23 -17.99
N GLY A 217 7.37 11.50 -17.62
CA GLY A 217 8.14 12.63 -18.15
C GLY A 217 7.44 13.94 -17.78
N PHE A 218 8.01 15.09 -18.14
CA PHE A 218 7.37 16.39 -17.94
C PHE A 218 6.66 16.88 -19.19
N LEU A 219 5.34 17.09 -19.14
CA LEU A 219 4.58 17.69 -20.24
C LEU A 219 5.01 19.12 -20.54
N THR A 220 5.52 19.85 -19.55
CA THR A 220 6.02 21.21 -19.75
C THR A 220 7.37 21.24 -20.48
N ASN A 221 8.12 20.12 -20.52
CA ASN A 221 9.41 20.02 -21.18
C ASN A 221 9.31 19.57 -22.65
N ALA A 222 9.90 20.33 -23.56
CA ALA A 222 9.83 20.03 -25.00
C ALA A 222 10.57 18.75 -25.40
N SER A 223 11.64 18.36 -24.69
CA SER A 223 12.40 17.14 -24.98
C SER A 223 11.65 15.89 -24.51
N ASP A 224 11.06 15.93 -23.32
CA ASP A 224 10.27 14.80 -22.80
C ASP A 224 9.03 14.56 -23.65
N ARG A 225 8.36 15.63 -24.13
CA ARG A 225 7.21 15.50 -25.05
C ARG A 225 7.54 14.75 -26.35
N ARG A 226 8.77 14.83 -26.87
CA ARG A 226 9.19 14.04 -28.04
C ARG A 226 9.20 12.53 -27.77
N ILE A 227 9.12 12.13 -26.50
CA ILE A 227 8.93 10.76 -26.05
C ILE A 227 7.47 10.57 -25.70
N ILE A 228 7.01 11.14 -24.57
CA ILE A 228 5.72 10.77 -23.98
C ILE A 228 4.50 11.17 -24.83
N VAL A 229 4.62 12.19 -25.69
CA VAL A 229 3.51 12.63 -26.58
C VAL A 229 3.72 12.13 -28.01
N SER A 230 4.90 12.36 -28.58
CA SER A 230 5.14 12.07 -30.00
C SER A 230 5.46 10.59 -30.28
N ARG A 231 5.92 9.85 -29.27
CA ARG A 231 6.37 8.45 -29.36
C ARG A 231 5.95 7.64 -28.11
N PRO A 232 4.64 7.59 -27.79
CA PRO A 232 4.14 6.92 -26.59
C PRO A 232 4.53 5.43 -26.54
N GLU A 233 4.81 4.81 -27.68
CA GLU A 233 5.30 3.44 -27.79
C GLU A 233 6.62 3.21 -27.04
N LEU A 234 7.50 4.21 -26.92
CA LEU A 234 8.75 4.07 -26.16
C LEU A 234 8.48 3.99 -24.65
N SER A 235 7.56 4.82 -24.15
CA SER A 235 7.11 4.77 -22.76
C SER A 235 6.40 3.44 -22.48
N ALA A 236 5.49 3.03 -23.38
CA ALA A 236 4.76 1.78 -23.26
C ALA A 236 5.68 0.55 -23.28
N GLN A 237 6.68 0.52 -24.16
CA GLN A 237 7.69 -0.54 -24.20
C GLN A 237 8.45 -0.65 -22.88
N GLY A 238 8.90 0.48 -22.32
CA GLY A 238 9.61 0.51 -21.04
C GLY A 238 8.77 -0.01 -19.88
N ILE A 239 7.49 0.39 -19.82
CA ILE A 239 6.54 -0.09 -18.81
C ILE A 239 6.26 -1.58 -19.00
N ALA A 240 5.92 -2.01 -20.21
CA ALA A 240 5.59 -3.40 -20.50
C ALA A 240 6.76 -4.35 -20.20
N SER A 241 7.97 -4.03 -20.65
CA SER A 241 9.17 -4.84 -20.37
C SER A 241 9.46 -4.93 -18.87
N GLY A 242 9.31 -3.83 -18.12
CA GLY A 242 9.47 -3.84 -16.67
C GLY A 242 8.46 -4.76 -15.96
N ILE A 243 7.19 -4.69 -16.37
CA ILE A 243 6.13 -5.54 -15.82
C ILE A 243 6.35 -7.02 -16.17
N ILE A 244 6.72 -7.31 -17.42
CA ILE A 244 7.01 -8.68 -17.89
C ILE A 244 8.16 -9.28 -17.08
N ASN A 245 9.30 -8.58 -16.98
CA ASN A 245 10.47 -9.08 -16.26
C ASN A 245 10.11 -9.36 -14.79
N TYR A 246 9.34 -8.47 -14.16
CA TYR A 246 8.85 -8.69 -12.81
C TYR A 246 7.99 -9.96 -12.72
N LEU A 247 6.99 -10.11 -13.58
CA LEU A 247 6.09 -11.27 -13.58
C LEU A 247 6.81 -12.60 -13.88
N GLU A 248 7.86 -12.59 -14.70
CA GLU A 248 8.73 -13.75 -14.93
C GLU A 248 9.46 -14.15 -13.63
N THR A 249 9.98 -13.20 -12.85
CA THR A 249 10.61 -13.52 -11.55
C THR A 249 9.63 -14.08 -10.52
N GLU A 250 8.38 -13.65 -10.59
CA GLU A 250 7.28 -14.15 -9.77
C GLU A 250 6.73 -15.49 -10.28
N LYS A 251 7.26 -16.02 -11.39
CA LYS A 251 6.82 -17.27 -12.05
C LYS A 251 5.34 -17.25 -12.42
N LEU A 252 4.82 -16.08 -12.76
CA LEU A 252 3.44 -15.88 -13.16
C LEU A 252 3.24 -15.99 -14.68
N LEU A 253 4.32 -15.87 -15.45
CA LEU A 253 4.32 -16.10 -16.88
C LEU A 253 4.78 -17.54 -17.21
N PRO A 254 4.19 -18.18 -18.24
CA PRO A 254 4.69 -19.46 -18.70
C PRO A 254 6.14 -19.32 -19.13
N ASN A 255 6.98 -20.30 -18.80
CA ASN A 255 8.33 -20.34 -19.34
C ASN A 255 8.22 -20.50 -20.85
N ASP A 256 8.68 -19.50 -21.62
CA ASP A 256 8.89 -19.60 -23.06
C ASP A 256 10.09 -20.54 -23.32
N GLN A 257 9.91 -21.82 -22.99
CA GLN A 257 10.79 -22.94 -23.33
C GLN A 257 9.95 -23.92 -24.16
N ASN A 258 9.71 -23.56 -25.42
CA ASN A 258 9.52 -24.47 -26.57
C ASN A 258 9.53 -23.68 -27.88
#